data_AF-A0A953UDM8-F1
#
_entry.id   AF-A0A953UDM8-F1
#
_cell.length_a   1.000
_cell.length_b   1.000
_cell.length_c   1.000
_cell.angle_alpha   90.00
_cell.angle_beta   90.00
_cell.angle_gamma   90.00
#
_symmetry.space_group_name_H-M   'P 1'
#
loop_
_entity.id
_entity.type
_entity.pdbx_description
1 polymer ?
#
loop_
_entity_poly.entity_id
_entity_poly.type
_entity_poly.pdbx_seq_one_letter_code
_entity_poly.pdbx_strand_id
1 'polypeptide(L)' 'MKRRIPKFDQKKEVRAIARERVGTVKPSRPIVPKAQRKKPKHKKPPAEE' A
#
# COMPACT_ATOMS: atom_id res chain seq x y z
N MET A 1 -9.90 20.58 -8.07
CA MET A 1 -10.02 19.12 -8.32
C MET A 1 -11.15 18.55 -7.46
N LYS A 2 -12.18 17.94 -8.05
CA LYS A 2 -13.32 17.38 -7.30
C LYS A 2 -12.89 16.09 -6.58
N ARG A 3 -12.86 16.10 -5.24
CA ARG A 3 -12.57 14.90 -4.43
C ARG A 3 -13.69 13.88 -4.65
N ARG A 4 -13.34 12.64 -5.01
CA ARG A 4 -14.33 11.55 -5.11
C ARG A 4 -14.73 11.14 -3.70
N ILE A 5 -16.03 11.21 -3.40
CA ILE A 5 -16.58 10.69 -2.15
C ILE A 5 -16.43 9.15 -2.21
N PRO A 6 -15.76 8.51 -1.24
CA PRO A 6 -15.65 7.07 -1.22
C PRO A 6 -17.05 6.46 -1.06
N LYS A 7 -17.39 5.50 -1.92
CA LYS A 7 -18.59 4.68 -1.73
C LYS A 7 -18.36 3.71 -0.56
N PHE A 8 -19.42 3.43 0.18
CA PHE A 8 -19.41 2.40 1.22
C PHE A 8 -19.06 1.04 0.62
N ASP A 9 -18.13 0.34 1.26
CA ASP A 9 -17.68 -1.00 0.89
C ASP A 9 -17.51 -1.80 2.18
N GLN A 10 -18.38 -2.79 2.36
CA GLN A 10 -18.44 -3.60 3.57
C GLN A 10 -17.08 -4.20 3.96
N LYS A 11 -16.28 -4.64 2.98
CA LYS A 11 -14.95 -5.24 3.25
C LYS A 11 -13.98 -4.22 3.82
N LYS A 12 -14.08 -2.96 3.40
CA LYS A 12 -13.22 -1.88 3.90
C LYS A 12 -13.60 -1.48 5.32
N GLU A 13 -14.88 -1.41 5.62
CA GLU A 13 -15.38 -1.07 6.96
C GLU A 13 -15.01 -2.13 7.99
N VAL A 14 -15.20 -3.41 7.67
CA VAL A 14 -14.77 -4.52 8.55
C VAL A 14 -13.27 -4.41 8.87
N ARG A 15 -12.45 -4.05 7.86
CA ARG A 15 -11.01 -3.85 8.04
C ARG A 15 -10.67 -2.60 8.85
N ALA A 16 -11.45 -1.52 8.72
CA ALA A 16 -11.30 -0.31 9.51
C ALA A 16 -11.60 -0.58 10.99
N ILE A 17 -12.74 -1.21 11.26
CA ILE A 17 -13.16 -1.63 12.61
C ILE A 17 -12.11 -2.56 13.24
N ALA A 18 -11.60 -3.54 12.50
CA ALA A 18 -10.56 -4.43 13.01
C ALA A 18 -9.28 -3.67 13.39
N ARG A 19 -8.88 -2.65 12.62
CA ARG A 19 -7.71 -1.81 12.92
C ARG A 19 -7.94 -0.87 14.09
N GLU A 20 -9.16 -0.39 14.27
CA GLU A 20 -9.54 0.42 15.42
C GLU A 20 -9.50 -0.42 16.71
N ARG A 21 -10.01 -1.65 16.67
CA ARG A 21 -10.06 -2.55 17.83
C ARG A 21 -8.72 -3.19 18.19
N VAL A 22 -8.00 -3.71 17.21
CA VAL A 22 -6.79 -4.55 17.42
C VAL A 22 -5.50 -3.77 17.15
N GLY A 23 -5.60 -2.60 16.50
CA GLY A 23 -4.45 -1.86 15.99
C GLY A 23 -4.07 -2.26 14.57
N THR A 24 -3.09 -1.56 14.02
CA THR A 24 -2.60 -1.81 12.65
C THR A 24 -1.86 -3.15 12.56
N VAL A 25 -2.39 -4.06 11.73
CA VAL A 25 -1.72 -5.33 11.43
C VAL A 25 -0.39 -5.05 10.70
N LYS A 26 0.71 -5.55 11.25
CA LYS A 26 2.03 -5.47 10.62
C LYS A 26 2.00 -6.15 9.23
N PRO A 27 2.76 -5.66 8.25
CA PRO A 27 2.85 -6.32 6.96
C PRO A 27 3.35 -7.76 7.12
N SER A 28 2.83 -8.69 6.31
CA SER A 28 3.23 -10.11 6.36
C SER A 28 4.70 -10.35 5.99
N ARG A 29 5.34 -9.37 5.34
CA ARG A 29 6.74 -9.43 4.90
C ARG A 29 7.47 -8.15 5.32
N PRO A 30 8.76 -8.25 5.69
CA PRO A 30 9.55 -7.07 5.99
C PRO A 30 9.67 -6.17 4.75
N ILE A 31 9.52 -4.85 4.96
CA ILE A 31 9.69 -3.86 3.90
C ILE A 31 11.20 -3.62 3.73
N VAL A 32 11.79 -4.27 2.73
CA VAL A 32 13.21 -4.07 2.42
C VAL A 32 13.47 -2.73 1.72
N PRO A 33 14.64 -2.10 1.94
CA PRO A 33 15.13 -0.96 1.19
C PRO A 33 15.04 -1.19 -0.33
N LYS A 34 14.84 -0.11 -1.10
CA LYS A 34 14.64 -0.20 -2.56
C LYS A 34 15.80 -0.92 -3.27
N ALA A 35 17.03 -0.75 -2.78
CA ALA A 35 18.23 -1.40 -3.31
C ALA A 35 18.22 -2.93 -3.17
N GLN A 36 17.54 -3.47 -2.16
CA GLN A 36 17.48 -4.91 -1.88
C GLN A 36 16.24 -5.59 -2.48
N ARG A 37 15.41 -4.84 -3.23
CA ARG A 37 14.21 -5.41 -3.87
C ARG A 37 14.62 -6.18 -5.12
N LYS A 38 14.18 -7.44 -5.22
CA LYS A 38 14.39 -8.28 -6.41
C LYS A 38 13.83 -7.66 -7.70
N LYS A 39 12.83 -6.78 -7.60
CA LYS A 39 12.30 -6.02 -8.73
C LYS A 39 12.87 -4.59 -8.70
N PRO A 40 13.46 -4.10 -9.79
CA PRO A 40 13.96 -2.73 -9.85
C PRO A 40 12.80 -1.73 -9.70
N LYS A 41 13.11 -0.55 -9.13
CA LYS A 41 12.12 0.52 -8.94
C LYS A 41 11.52 0.97 -10.28
N HIS A 42 12.32 0.97 -11.34
CA HIS A 42 11.93 1.36 -12.70
C HIS A 42 12.27 0.21 -13.65
N LYS A 43 11.42 -0.03 -14.67
CA LYS A 43 11.66 -1.08 -15.66
C LYS A 43 12.90 -0.79 -16.53
N LYS A 44 13.24 0.49 -16.70
CA LYS A 44 14.42 0.99 -17.40
C LYS A 44 15.19 1.95 -16.47
N PRO A 45 16.53 1.99 -16.53
CA PRO A 45 17.30 3.06 -15.89
C PRO A 45 16.86 4.43 -16.45
N PRO A 46 16.89 5.51 -15.65
CA PRO A 46 16.49 6.86 -16.07
C PRO A 46 17.48 7.54 -17.04
N ALA A 47 18.28 6.77 -17.79
CA ALA A 47 19.30 7.25 -18.72
C ALA A 47 19.11 6.73 -20.16
N GLU A 48 17.92 6.21 -20.49
CA GLU A 48 17.51 5.87 -21.85
C GLU A 48 16.21 6.62 -22.17
N GLU A 49 16.33 7.92 -22.49
CA GLU A 49 15.44 8.61 -23.44
C GLU A 49 16.09 8.58 -24.82
#